data_AF-A0A6C0DYI2-F1
#
_entry.id   AF-A0A6C0DYI2-F1
#
_cell.length_a   1.000
_cell.length_b   1.000
_cell.length_c   1.000
_cell.angle_alpha   90.00
_cell.angle_beta   90.00
_cell.angle_gamma   90.00
#
_symmetry.space_group_name_H-M   'P 1'
#
loop_
_entity.id
_entity.type
_entity.pdbx_description
1 polymer ?
#
loop_
_entity_poly.entity_id
_entity_poly.type
_entity_poly.pdbx_seq_one_letter_code
_entity_poly.pdbx_strand_id
1 'polypeptide(L)'
;MPSQTRRLSSSSKKRYAATRIQARVRGKQTRKQHSRSIKQIYTNLELTTQCALCHEHMARTEPITKLECGHEFHKECIEKSLGAGFNSCPLCRTHISSAIISARHLVIPVSRPVISYNQIPFNRDRANAINNRIVARRVREHTRARIYEYNMANTHRTHADVESSPTFRRLFLNDVRARQALARAEEYVIRHS
;
A
#
# COMPACT_ATOMS: atom_id res chain seq x y z
N MET A 1 -19.18 -20.44 -43.87
CA MET A 1 -19.36 -18.97 -43.78
C MET A 1 -18.10 -18.36 -43.19
N PRO A 2 -17.27 -17.64 -43.96
CA PRO A 2 -15.98 -17.17 -43.46
C PRO A 2 -16.17 -15.97 -42.52
N SER A 3 -15.50 -16.04 -41.38
CA SER A 3 -15.46 -15.04 -40.32
C SER A 3 -14.81 -13.75 -40.82
N GLN A 4 -15.62 -12.71 -41.07
CA GLN A 4 -15.12 -11.40 -41.48
C GLN A 4 -14.31 -10.76 -40.34
N THR A 5 -12.98 -10.79 -40.46
CA THR A 5 -12.11 -10.03 -39.57
C THR A 5 -12.17 -8.54 -39.96
N ARG A 6 -12.83 -7.72 -39.13
CA ARG A 6 -12.88 -6.26 -39.35
C ARG A 6 -11.47 -5.68 -39.35
N ARG A 7 -10.98 -5.22 -40.51
CA ARG A 7 -9.70 -4.50 -40.62
C ARG A 7 -9.77 -3.20 -39.83
N LEU A 8 -8.94 -3.11 -38.78
CA LEU A 8 -8.78 -1.87 -38.01
C LEU A 8 -8.18 -0.77 -38.89
N SER A 9 -8.70 0.45 -38.78
CA SER A 9 -8.12 1.62 -39.46
C SER A 9 -6.70 1.90 -38.98
N SER A 10 -5.90 2.58 -39.80
CA SER A 10 -4.53 2.99 -39.45
C SER A 10 -4.46 3.76 -38.12
N SER A 11 -5.43 4.65 -37.88
CA SER A 11 -5.59 5.39 -36.60
C SER A 11 -5.88 4.47 -35.41
N SER A 12 -6.73 3.46 -35.59
CA SER A 12 -7.06 2.49 -34.53
C SER A 12 -5.88 1.57 -34.20
N LYS A 13 -5.09 1.17 -35.20
CA LYS A 13 -3.85 0.39 -35.00
C LYS A 13 -2.79 1.18 -34.21
N LYS A 14 -2.60 2.47 -34.55
CA LYS A 14 -1.69 3.37 -33.83
C LYS A 14 -2.10 3.55 -32.37
N ARG A 15 -3.39 3.78 -32.11
CA ARG A 15 -3.92 3.87 -30.74
C ARG A 15 -3.73 2.58 -29.95
N TYR A 16 -4.02 1.43 -30.55
CA TYR A 16 -3.81 0.13 -29.90
C TYR A 16 -2.34 -0.11 -29.53
N ALA A 17 -1.41 0.19 -30.44
CA ALA A 17 0.02 0.08 -30.19
C ALA A 17 0.48 1.02 -29.05
N ALA A 18 0.03 2.28 -29.06
CA ALA A 18 0.32 3.25 -28.01
C ALA A 18 -0.18 2.76 -26.63
N THR A 19 -1.41 2.24 -26.54
CA THR A 19 -1.96 1.67 -25.30
C THR A 19 -1.12 0.48 -24.79
N ARG A 20 -0.63 -0.39 -25.67
CA ARG A 20 0.23 -1.53 -25.28
C ARG A 20 1.59 -1.08 -24.75
N ILE A 21 2.19 -0.06 -25.37
CA ILE A 21 3.45 0.53 -24.91
C ILE A 21 3.25 1.17 -23.53
N GLN A 22 2.20 1.99 -23.37
CA GLN A 22 1.86 2.61 -22.09
C GLN A 22 1.62 1.57 -20.99
N ALA A 23 0.89 0.49 -21.29
CA ALA A 23 0.69 -0.61 -20.33
C ALA A 23 2.01 -1.29 -19.92
N ARG A 24 2.95 -1.49 -20.86
CA ARG A 24 4.26 -2.08 -20.58
C ARG A 24 5.15 -1.15 -19.75
N VAL A 25 5.17 0.15 -20.06
CA VAL A 25 5.91 1.16 -19.30
C VAL A 25 5.35 1.27 -17.89
N ARG A 26 4.03 1.37 -17.73
CA ARG A 26 3.35 1.39 -16.44
C ARG A 26 3.66 0.13 -15.62
N GLY A 27 3.67 -1.06 -16.23
CA GLY A 27 4.04 -2.30 -15.56
C GLY A 27 5.51 -2.36 -15.08
N LYS A 28 6.45 -1.78 -15.84
CA LYS A 28 7.85 -1.64 -15.41
C LYS A 28 8.00 -0.63 -14.26
N GLN A 29 7.28 0.49 -14.33
CA GLN A 29 7.28 1.52 -13.30
C GLN A 29 6.69 1.02 -11.99
N THR A 30 5.54 0.31 -12.03
CA THR A 30 4.93 -0.26 -10.82
C THR A 30 5.83 -1.31 -10.17
N ARG A 31 6.52 -2.16 -10.95
CA ARG A 31 7.54 -3.09 -10.41
C ARG A 31 8.69 -2.36 -9.73
N LYS A 32 9.23 -1.29 -10.35
CA LYS A 32 10.33 -0.50 -9.78
C LYS A 32 9.91 0.25 -8.52
N GLN A 33 8.67 0.74 -8.48
CA GLN A 33 8.11 1.36 -7.28
C GLN A 33 7.93 0.31 -6.19
N HIS A 34 7.38 -0.86 -6.51
CA HIS A 34 7.19 -1.95 -5.56
C HIS A 34 8.53 -2.45 -5.00
N SER A 35 9.56 -2.62 -5.83
CA SER A 35 10.90 -3.01 -5.38
C SER A 35 11.55 -1.95 -4.49
N ARG A 36 11.33 -0.65 -4.78
CA ARG A 36 11.80 0.45 -3.94
C ARG A 36 11.07 0.49 -2.60
N SER A 37 9.74 0.35 -2.60
CA SER A 37 8.95 0.30 -1.36
C SER A 37 9.33 -0.91 -0.51
N ILE A 38 9.55 -2.08 -1.10
CA ILE A 38 10.06 -3.26 -0.38
C ILE A 38 11.46 -2.99 0.19
N LYS A 39 12.40 -2.48 -0.61
CA LYS A 39 13.73 -2.12 -0.13
C LYS A 39 13.64 -1.10 1.02
N GLN A 40 12.75 -0.12 0.92
CA GLN A 40 12.52 0.88 1.95
C GLN A 40 11.89 0.28 3.21
N ILE A 41 11.02 -0.72 3.09
CA ILE A 41 10.47 -1.46 4.24
C ILE A 41 11.58 -2.25 4.95
N TYR A 42 12.46 -2.94 4.21
CA TYR A 42 13.60 -3.64 4.80
C TYR A 42 14.57 -2.67 5.46
N THR A 43 14.92 -1.56 4.81
CA THR A 43 15.77 -0.55 5.44
C THR A 43 15.08 0.06 6.66
N ASN A 44 13.77 0.33 6.64
CA ASN A 44 13.04 0.85 7.80
C ASN A 44 12.90 -0.18 8.92
N LEU A 45 12.90 -1.47 8.60
CA LEU A 45 12.96 -2.56 9.57
C LEU A 45 14.36 -2.70 10.19
N GLU A 46 15.40 -2.33 9.44
CA GLU A 46 16.81 -2.29 9.85
C GLU A 46 17.21 -0.96 10.52
N LEU A 47 16.49 0.15 10.28
CA LEU A 47 16.86 1.52 10.68
C LEU A 47 16.48 1.92 12.12
N THR A 48 16.27 0.97 13.04
CA THR A 48 16.15 1.31 14.47
C THR A 48 17.02 0.44 15.39
N THR A 49 18.12 -0.12 14.88
CA THR A 49 18.91 -1.07 15.66
C THR A 49 20.41 -0.97 15.44
N GLN A 50 21.00 0.18 15.09
CA GLN A 50 22.47 0.32 15.08
C GLN A 50 22.90 1.46 15.99
N CYS A 51 23.81 1.18 16.93
CA CYS A 51 24.32 2.16 17.86
C CYS A 51 25.37 3.04 17.18
N ALA A 52 25.20 4.36 17.18
CA ALA A 52 26.14 5.28 16.53
C ALA A 52 27.47 5.45 17.27
N LEU A 53 27.64 4.81 18.44
CA LEU A 53 28.88 4.87 19.23
C LEU A 53 29.79 3.65 18.97
N CYS A 54 29.24 2.44 18.97
CA CYS A 54 30.01 1.21 18.71
C CYS A 54 29.81 0.65 17.29
N HIS A 55 28.86 1.19 16.52
CA HIS A 55 28.49 0.74 15.18
C HIS A 55 27.94 -0.71 15.15
N GLU A 56 27.65 -1.31 16.30
CA GLU A 56 27.03 -2.62 16.43
C GLU A 56 25.51 -2.54 16.45
N HIS A 57 24.87 -3.68 16.21
CA HIS A 57 23.43 -3.77 16.24
C HIS A 57 22.92 -3.72 17.69
N MET A 58 22.00 -2.81 17.98
CA MET A 58 21.26 -2.76 19.24
C MET A 58 20.25 -3.92 19.28
N ALA A 59 20.66 -5.04 19.86
CA ALA A 59 19.81 -6.21 19.99
C ALA A 59 18.66 -5.94 20.98
N ARG A 60 17.53 -6.64 20.80
CA ARG A 60 16.35 -6.51 21.69
C ARG A 60 16.64 -6.89 23.15
N THR A 61 17.73 -7.59 23.39
CA THR A 61 18.17 -8.09 24.70
C THR A 61 19.12 -7.14 25.41
N GLU A 62 19.67 -6.16 24.70
CA GLU A 62 20.67 -5.24 25.25
C GLU A 62 19.98 -3.99 25.81
N PRO A 63 20.51 -3.42 26.91
CA PRO A 63 19.96 -2.20 27.47
C PRO A 63 20.20 -1.03 26.49
N ILE A 64 19.12 -0.43 26.00
CA ILE A 64 19.14 0.75 25.13
C ILE A 64 18.64 1.96 25.92
N THR A 65 19.33 3.07 25.77
CA THR A 65 19.01 4.36 26.38
C THR A 65 18.61 5.35 25.30
N LYS A 66 17.49 6.05 25.54
CA LYS A 66 17.00 7.12 24.68
C LYS A 66 17.22 8.48 25.35
N LEU A 67 17.87 9.39 24.63
CA LEU A 67 18.05 10.77 25.08
C LEU A 67 16.79 11.61 24.84
N GLU A 68 16.68 12.76 25.51
CA GLU A 68 15.57 13.72 25.34
C GLU A 68 15.43 14.23 23.89
N CYS A 69 16.55 14.30 23.16
CA CYS A 69 16.56 14.63 21.73
C CYS A 69 15.99 13.53 20.83
N GLY A 70 15.63 12.37 21.40
CA GLY A 70 15.00 11.26 20.70
C GLY A 70 15.96 10.22 20.11
N HIS A 71 17.28 10.40 20.27
CA HIS A 71 18.30 9.46 19.79
C HIS A 71 18.53 8.29 20.76
N GLU A 72 18.80 7.10 20.20
CA GLU A 72 18.91 5.83 20.93
C GLU A 72 20.33 5.26 20.80
N PHE A 73 20.89 4.77 21.91
CA PHE A 73 22.23 4.19 22.01
C PHE A 73 22.21 3.00 22.98
N HIS A 74 23.19 2.10 22.92
CA HIS A 74 23.41 1.17 24.03
C HIS A 74 23.69 1.94 25.32
N LYS A 75 23.12 1.48 26.42
CA LYS A 75 23.30 2.05 27.76
C LYS A 75 24.78 2.19 28.10
N GLU A 76 25.56 1.13 27.93
CA GLU A 76 26.99 1.16 28.21
C GLU A 76 27.75 2.15 27.32
N CYS A 77 27.35 2.27 26.05
CA CYS A 77 28.01 3.17 25.13
C CYS A 77 27.78 4.64 25.52
N ILE A 78 26.53 5.00 25.83
CA ILE A 78 26.22 6.37 26.23
C ILE A 78 26.77 6.69 27.63
N GLU A 79 26.77 5.73 28.57
CA GLU A 79 27.38 5.89 29.89
C GLU A 79 28.89 6.12 29.81
N LYS A 80 29.61 5.37 28.94
CA LYS A 80 31.03 5.61 28.67
C LYS A 80 31.28 7.00 28.10
N SER A 81 30.43 7.45 27.17
CA SER A 81 30.53 8.79 26.57
C SER A 81 30.30 9.89 27.61
N LEU A 82 29.27 9.75 28.45
CA LEU A 82 28.97 10.69 29.53
C LEU A 82 30.06 10.70 30.60
N GLY A 83 30.56 9.51 30.99
CA GLY A 83 31.65 9.35 31.96
C GLY A 83 32.99 9.93 31.48
N ALA A 84 33.20 10.01 30.17
CA ALA A 84 34.34 10.69 29.56
C ALA A 84 34.19 12.24 29.49
N GLY A 85 33.08 12.80 29.99
CA GLY A 85 32.84 14.24 30.08
C GLY A 85 32.03 14.85 28.92
N PHE A 86 31.47 14.03 28.02
CA PHE A 86 30.65 14.54 26.92
C PHE A 86 29.18 14.68 27.31
N ASN A 87 28.77 15.85 27.78
CA ASN A 87 27.38 16.13 28.20
C ASN A 87 26.43 16.50 27.03
N SER A 88 26.72 16.01 25.82
CA SER A 88 25.92 16.32 24.62
C SER A 88 25.69 15.09 23.77
N CYS A 89 24.56 15.05 23.06
CA CYS A 89 24.23 13.94 22.18
C CYS A 89 25.28 13.80 21.06
N PRO A 90 25.87 12.61 20.82
CA PRO A 90 26.84 12.38 19.74
C PRO A 90 26.28 12.65 18.33
N LEU A 91 24.96 12.56 18.15
CA LEU A 91 24.31 12.73 16.85
C LEU A 91 23.88 14.16 16.55
N CYS A 92 23.35 14.88 17.55
CA CYS A 92 22.75 16.20 17.33
C CYS A 92 23.28 17.30 18.25
N ARG A 93 24.23 16.98 19.14
CA ARG A 93 24.89 17.91 20.08
C ARG A 93 23.94 18.61 21.07
N THR A 94 22.68 18.18 21.17
CA THR A 94 21.75 18.64 22.20
C THR A 94 22.31 18.30 23.58
N HIS A 95 22.32 19.27 24.49
CA HIS A 95 22.79 19.09 25.85
C HIS A 95 21.91 18.08 26.60
N ILE A 96 22.53 17.20 27.38
CA ILE A 96 21.85 16.16 28.14
C ILE A 96 21.60 16.70 29.55
N SER A 97 20.42 17.28 29.78
CA SER A 97 20.01 17.89 31.06
C SER A 97 19.58 16.85 32.10
N SER A 98 20.50 15.98 32.54
CA SER A 98 20.40 15.08 33.72
C SER A 98 19.19 14.14 33.87
N ALA A 99 18.11 14.28 33.11
CA ALA A 99 17.00 13.36 33.03
C ALA A 99 17.30 12.37 31.90
N ILE A 100 18.13 11.37 32.21
CA ILE A 100 18.15 10.16 31.39
C ILE A 100 16.75 9.57 31.51
N ILE A 101 15.94 9.68 30.46
CA ILE A 101 14.68 8.94 30.38
C ILE A 101 15.06 7.48 30.17
N SER A 102 15.36 6.79 31.27
CA SER A 102 15.50 5.34 31.33
C SER A 102 14.16 4.73 30.99
N ALA A 103 13.94 4.49 29.70
CA ALA A 103 12.76 3.82 29.23
C ALA A 103 13.13 2.93 28.06
N ARG A 104 13.64 1.73 28.37
CA ARG A 104 13.20 0.46 27.78
C ARG A 104 13.97 -0.76 28.35
N HIS A 105 13.83 -1.00 29.66
CA HIS A 105 13.74 -2.39 30.16
C HIS A 105 12.30 -2.93 30.03
N LEU A 106 11.55 -2.44 29.05
CA LEU A 106 10.43 -3.23 28.56
C LEU A 106 11.07 -4.31 27.70
N VAL A 107 11.32 -5.46 28.34
CA VAL A 107 11.01 -6.73 27.68
C VAL A 107 9.58 -6.54 27.19
N ILE A 108 9.44 -6.01 25.97
CA ILE A 108 8.23 -6.22 25.21
C ILE A 108 8.36 -7.71 24.97
N PRO A 109 7.59 -8.60 25.65
CA PRO A 109 7.46 -9.93 25.10
C PRO A 109 7.08 -9.65 23.66
N VAL A 110 7.83 -10.18 22.72
CA VAL A 110 7.42 -10.21 21.33
C VAL A 110 6.19 -11.11 21.25
N SER A 111 5.10 -10.66 21.87
CA SER A 111 3.72 -10.78 21.44
C SER A 111 3.50 -9.89 20.21
N ARG A 112 4.53 -9.66 19.37
CA ARG A 112 4.24 -9.68 17.93
C ARG A 112 3.78 -11.11 17.73
N PRO A 113 2.48 -11.37 17.45
CA PRO A 113 2.06 -12.73 17.16
C PRO A 113 3.01 -13.22 16.08
N VAL A 114 3.81 -14.25 16.41
CA VAL A 114 4.65 -14.91 15.43
C VAL A 114 3.64 -15.58 14.53
N ILE A 115 3.22 -14.86 13.48
CA ILE A 115 2.29 -15.38 12.48
C ILE A 115 2.99 -16.63 11.96
N SER A 116 2.43 -17.79 12.30
CA SER A 116 2.98 -19.06 11.87
C SER A 116 3.08 -19.03 10.35
N TYR A 117 4.13 -19.63 9.77
CA TYR A 117 4.33 -19.62 8.32
C TYR A 117 3.06 -20.07 7.55
N ASN A 118 2.30 -20.98 8.15
CA ASN A 118 1.03 -21.49 7.62
C ASN A 118 -0.14 -20.48 7.67
N GLN A 119 -0.06 -19.46 8.52
CA GLN A 119 -1.07 -18.39 8.66
C GLN A 119 -0.82 -17.20 7.70
N ILE A 120 0.38 -17.08 7.14
CA ILE A 120 0.74 -15.98 6.23
C ILE A 120 -0.14 -15.96 4.96
N PRO A 121 -0.36 -17.09 4.25
CA PRO A 121 -1.22 -17.11 3.07
C PRO A 121 -2.66 -16.72 3.42
N PHE A 122 -3.20 -17.27 4.52
CA PHE A 122 -4.56 -17.00 4.97
C PHE A 122 -4.80 -15.52 5.31
N ASN A 123 -3.88 -14.91 6.06
CA ASN A 123 -3.96 -13.49 6.41
C ASN A 123 -3.84 -12.59 5.16
N ARG A 124 -2.99 -12.97 4.20
CA ARG A 124 -2.85 -12.28 2.92
C ARG A 124 -4.13 -12.38 2.10
N ASP A 125 -4.74 -13.56 2.00
CA ASP A 125 -5.96 -13.78 1.23
C ASP A 125 -7.14 -13.03 1.85
N ARG A 126 -7.26 -13.04 3.18
CA ARG A 126 -8.22 -12.23 3.93
C ARG A 126 -8.03 -10.72 3.68
N ALA A 127 -6.80 -10.23 3.72
CA ALA A 127 -6.49 -8.83 3.43
C ALA A 127 -6.81 -8.46 1.96
N ASN A 128 -6.47 -9.34 1.01
CA ASN A 128 -6.78 -9.17 -0.41
C ASN A 128 -8.29 -9.14 -0.64
N ALA A 129 -9.06 -9.99 0.04
CA ALA A 129 -10.51 -10.02 -0.07
C ALA A 129 -11.18 -8.73 0.41
N ILE A 130 -10.74 -8.21 1.56
CA ILE A 130 -11.21 -6.92 2.09
C ILE A 130 -10.90 -5.80 1.09
N ASN A 131 -9.67 -5.76 0.57
CA ASN A 131 -9.25 -4.77 -0.43
C ASN A 131 -10.07 -4.90 -1.73
N ASN A 132 -10.27 -6.11 -2.24
CA ASN A 132 -11.08 -6.36 -3.44
C ASN A 132 -12.53 -5.87 -3.26
N ARG A 133 -13.11 -6.08 -2.08
CA ARG A 133 -14.45 -5.58 -1.74
C ARG A 133 -14.51 -4.05 -1.76
N ILE A 134 -13.54 -3.38 -1.15
CA ILE A 134 -13.45 -1.91 -1.13
C ILE A 134 -13.31 -1.35 -2.55
N VAL A 135 -12.42 -1.93 -3.36
CA VAL A 135 -12.20 -1.51 -4.74
C VAL A 135 -13.46 -1.74 -5.58
N ALA A 136 -14.08 -2.91 -5.50
CA ALA A 136 -15.29 -3.22 -6.25
C ALA A 136 -16.45 -2.28 -5.90
N ARG A 137 -16.58 -1.90 -4.62
CA ARG A 137 -17.57 -0.92 -4.16
C ARG A 137 -17.35 0.45 -4.81
N ARG A 138 -16.13 0.97 -4.75
CA ARG A 138 -15.77 2.25 -5.39
C ARG A 138 -16.02 2.23 -6.89
N VAL A 139 -15.68 1.13 -7.56
CA VAL A 139 -15.93 0.98 -9.01
C VAL A 139 -17.42 1.04 -9.32
N ARG A 140 -18.27 0.37 -8.52
CA ARG A 140 -19.73 0.41 -8.68
C ARG A 140 -20.30 1.81 -8.45
N GLU A 141 -19.84 2.51 -7.41
CA GLU A 141 -20.24 3.90 -7.15
C GLU A 141 -19.91 4.79 -8.35
N HIS A 142 -18.69 4.67 -8.88
CA HIS A 142 -18.25 5.42 -10.05
C HIS A 142 -19.05 5.06 -11.32
N THR A 143 -19.32 3.78 -11.60
CA THR A 143 -20.12 3.39 -12.78
C THR A 143 -21.56 3.89 -12.68
N ARG A 144 -22.15 3.87 -11.48
CA ARG A 144 -23.48 4.40 -11.23
C ARG A 144 -23.55 5.92 -11.43
N ALA A 145 -22.57 6.66 -10.91
CA ALA A 145 -22.45 8.10 -11.13
C ALA A 145 -22.35 8.44 -12.63
N ARG A 146 -21.55 7.68 -13.37
CA ARG A 146 -21.38 7.85 -14.83
C ARG A 146 -22.67 7.64 -15.61
N ILE A 147 -23.48 6.65 -15.23
CA ILE A 147 -24.82 6.42 -15.81
C ILE A 147 -25.75 7.58 -15.48
N TYR A 148 -25.76 8.02 -14.22
CA TYR A 148 -26.58 9.16 -13.78
C TYR A 148 -26.24 10.43 -14.57
N GLU A 149 -24.96 10.80 -14.66
CA GLU A 149 -24.51 11.95 -15.45
C GLU A 149 -24.89 11.83 -16.92
N TYR A 150 -24.77 10.63 -17.51
CA TYR A 150 -25.16 10.41 -18.89
C TYR A 150 -26.66 10.64 -19.09
N ASN A 151 -27.51 10.11 -18.20
CA ASN A 151 -28.95 10.30 -18.24
C ASN A 151 -29.32 11.78 -18.06
N MET A 152 -28.68 12.48 -17.12
CA MET A 152 -28.86 13.92 -16.90
C MET A 152 -28.47 14.76 -18.12
N ALA A 153 -27.41 14.40 -18.82
CA ALA A 153 -27.02 15.08 -20.06
C ALA A 153 -27.94 14.78 -21.25
N ASN A 154 -28.78 13.74 -21.16
CA ASN A 154 -29.65 13.27 -22.26
C ASN A 154 -31.15 13.33 -21.88
N THR A 155 -31.55 14.24 -20.98
CA THR A 155 -32.95 14.41 -20.54
C THR A 155 -33.91 14.76 -21.67
N HIS A 156 -33.41 15.36 -22.74
CA HIS A 156 -34.18 15.73 -23.93
C HIS A 156 -34.48 14.55 -24.87
N ARG A 157 -33.89 13.37 -24.63
CA ARG A 157 -34.08 12.17 -25.45
C ARG A 157 -35.08 11.23 -24.79
N THR A 158 -35.79 10.44 -25.60
CA THR A 158 -36.67 9.40 -25.04
C THR A 158 -35.86 8.31 -24.35
N HIS A 159 -36.48 7.59 -23.41
CA HIS A 159 -35.83 6.47 -22.72
C HIS A 159 -35.27 5.42 -23.70
N ALA A 160 -36.05 5.07 -24.73
CA ALA A 160 -35.64 4.11 -25.76
C ALA A 160 -34.41 4.59 -26.56
N ASP A 161 -34.32 5.89 -26.85
CA ASP A 161 -33.17 6.49 -27.55
C ASP A 161 -31.89 6.48 -26.69
N VAL A 162 -32.05 6.70 -25.38
CA VAL A 162 -30.97 6.65 -24.41
C VAL A 162 -30.45 5.22 -24.29
N GLU A 163 -31.33 4.24 -24.12
CA GLU A 163 -30.96 2.83 -23.96
C GLU A 163 -30.33 2.20 -25.22
N SER A 164 -30.81 2.59 -26.40
CA SER A 164 -30.25 2.15 -27.68
C SER A 164 -28.87 2.76 -27.97
N SER A 165 -28.45 3.81 -27.25
CA SER A 165 -27.14 4.43 -27.42
C SER A 165 -25.99 3.45 -27.12
N PRO A 166 -25.01 3.32 -28.03
CA PRO A 166 -23.81 2.50 -27.78
C PRO A 166 -23.02 2.94 -26.54
N THR A 167 -23.03 4.24 -26.23
CA THR A 167 -22.35 4.81 -25.07
C THR A 167 -23.04 4.40 -23.77
N PHE A 168 -24.37 4.53 -23.71
CA PHE A 168 -25.16 4.09 -22.56
C PHE A 168 -24.99 2.59 -22.32
N ARG A 169 -25.11 1.78 -23.37
CA ARG A 169 -24.95 0.32 -23.29
C ARG A 169 -23.59 -0.08 -22.71
N ARG A 170 -22.51 0.63 -23.08
CA ARG A 170 -21.17 0.41 -22.50
C ARG A 170 -21.12 0.77 -21.01
N LEU A 171 -21.69 1.90 -20.61
CA LEU A 171 -21.74 2.32 -19.22
C LEU A 171 -22.55 1.33 -18.37
N PHE A 172 -23.71 0.91 -18.86
CA PHE A 172 -24.56 -0.09 -18.23
C PHE A 172 -23.85 -1.44 -18.08
N LEU A 173 -23.18 -1.94 -19.12
CA LEU A 173 -22.39 -3.17 -19.04
C LEU A 173 -21.25 -3.07 -18.01
N ASN A 174 -20.61 -1.91 -17.89
CA ASN A 174 -19.60 -1.69 -16.86
C ASN A 174 -20.20 -1.73 -15.45
N ASP A 175 -21.39 -1.15 -15.25
CA ASP A 175 -22.09 -1.20 -13.96
C ASP A 175 -22.51 -2.63 -13.58
N VAL A 176 -23.04 -3.40 -14.55
CA VAL A 176 -23.37 -4.82 -14.33
C VAL A 176 -22.12 -5.61 -13.91
N ARG A 177 -20.99 -5.39 -14.59
CA ARG A 177 -19.71 -6.03 -14.22
C ARG A 177 -19.23 -5.62 -12.84
N ALA A 178 -19.34 -4.34 -12.50
CA ALA A 178 -18.95 -3.81 -11.19
C ALA A 178 -19.83 -4.42 -10.07
N ARG A 179 -21.13 -4.54 -10.31
CA ARG A 179 -22.09 -5.16 -9.39
C ARG A 179 -21.78 -6.64 -9.15
N GLN A 180 -21.53 -7.40 -10.21
CA GLN A 180 -21.11 -8.81 -10.09
C GLN A 180 -19.77 -8.95 -9.37
N ALA A 181 -18.81 -8.07 -9.64
CA ALA A 181 -17.52 -8.08 -8.94
C ALA A 181 -17.66 -7.79 -7.44
N LEU A 182 -18.52 -6.85 -7.07
CA LEU A 182 -18.81 -6.54 -5.67
C LEU A 182 -19.50 -7.72 -4.97
N ALA A 183 -20.53 -8.31 -5.59
CA ALA A 183 -21.23 -9.47 -5.04
C ALA A 183 -20.26 -10.64 -4.77
N ARG A 184 -19.39 -10.98 -5.74
CA ARG A 184 -18.36 -12.00 -5.56
C ARG A 184 -17.39 -11.68 -4.42
N ALA A 185 -16.99 -10.42 -4.28
CA ALA A 185 -16.09 -10.00 -3.21
C ALA A 185 -16.77 -10.04 -1.84
N GLU A 186 -18.06 -9.70 -1.75
CA GLU A 186 -18.87 -9.79 -0.53
C GLU A 186 -19.09 -11.24 -0.10
N GLU A 187 -19.48 -12.11 -1.03
CA GLU A 187 -19.62 -13.56 -0.78
C GLU A 187 -18.31 -14.18 -0.29
N TYR A 188 -17.17 -13.81 -0.89
CA TYR A 188 -15.87 -14.31 -0.45
C TYR A 188 -15.58 -13.88 0.98
N VAL A 189 -15.81 -12.61 1.32
CA VAL A 189 -15.59 -12.11 2.69
C VAL A 189 -16.50 -12.82 3.69
N ILE A 190 -17.78 -13.02 3.37
CA ILE A 190 -18.73 -13.72 4.25
C ILE A 190 -18.32 -15.18 4.48
N ARG A 191 -17.82 -15.85 3.43
CA ARG A 191 -17.40 -17.26 3.52
C ARG A 191 -16.11 -17.46 4.34
N HIS A 192 -15.27 -16.42 4.47
CA HIS A 192 -13.94 -16.49 5.10
C HIS A 192 -13.75 -15.49 6.25
N SER A 193 -14.85 -14.93 6.79
CA SER A 193 -14.86 -14.02 7.94
C SER A 193 -14.87 -14.80 9.25
#